data_AF-A0A7K1JNQ3-F1
#
_entry.id   AF-A0A7K1JNQ3-F1
#
_cell.length_a   1.000
_cell.length_b   1.000
_cell.length_c   1.000
_cell.angle_alpha   90.00
_cell.angle_beta   90.00
_cell.angle_gamma   90.00
#
_symmetry.space_group_name_H-M   'P 1'
#
loop_
_entity.id
_entity.type
_entity.pdbx_description
1 polymer ?
#
loop_
_entity_poly.entity_id
_entity_poly.type
_entity_poly.pdbx_seq_one_letter_code
_entity_poly.pdbx_strand_id
1 'polypeptide(L)'
;MTPDGGVQHDASSVSLKWRVMLLAMSMVAMVVVLMSVAVYVVVSKALYGDIDNQLHSRAQLLIESGSLAVDPGKAIEGTAYSDVNAMYVIPGQSVYTANQQGQTLPLGSPEKDVIAGKLLMSLRTTNYQRVLAVHLQSGNSLLISKNLWPTSQVLKRLGTILLIVGGIGMAVAAIAGGTVARTGLRPVARLTEAAERVARTDDLRPIPVYGNDELARLTEAFNMMLRALAESRDRQTRLVSDAGHELRTPLTSMRTNVELLMAAMAPGAPPFPEEEMAGLQSDVIAQIEELSTLVGDLVDLTRDDAGVTVHEPVEMAEVVERSVERVRRRRNDVDFDVDVAGWQVYGDGAGLSRAVLNLLDNAAKWSPSGAAVQVRLGRINPTHAELVVSDWGPGIPPQERALVFERFYRSTTARAMPGSGLGLAIVKQVVLKHGGALRIEDTVPGGTPPGTSIHLVLPGRPSGMTATHRPTGLDVAAVTTENGAAQTGEEV
;
A
#
# COMPACT_ATOMS: atom_id res chain seq x y z
N MET A 1 8.03 45.41 23.32
CA MET A 1 6.65 45.48 22.78
C MET A 1 6.33 44.10 22.23
N THR A 2 5.53 43.33 22.94
CA THR A 2 5.00 42.03 22.48
C THR A 2 3.85 42.25 21.49
N PRO A 3 3.62 41.29 20.59
CA PRO A 3 2.57 40.29 20.82
C PRO A 3 3.18 38.87 20.66
N ASP A 4 3.07 37.94 21.61
CA ASP A 4 1.86 37.26 22.11
C ASP A 4 0.91 36.79 20.99
N GLY A 5 0.81 35.47 20.83
CA GLY A 5 0.32 34.83 19.60
C GLY A 5 0.19 33.31 19.74
N GLY A 6 -0.50 32.90 20.81
CA GLY A 6 -0.91 31.53 21.19
C GLY A 6 -0.49 30.34 20.30
N VAL A 7 0.51 29.60 20.75
CA VAL A 7 0.65 28.17 20.40
C VAL A 7 -0.25 27.36 21.33
N GLN A 8 -1.52 27.25 20.98
CA GLN A 8 -2.51 26.44 21.71
C GLN A 8 -3.03 25.31 20.82
N HIS A 9 -2.26 24.22 20.70
CA HIS A 9 -2.78 22.92 20.27
C HIS A 9 -1.95 21.75 20.83
N ASP A 10 -1.74 21.74 22.14
CA ASP A 10 -1.42 20.51 22.87
C ASP A 10 -2.70 19.67 23.04
N ALA A 11 -3.31 19.32 21.90
CA ALA A 11 -4.39 18.36 21.82
C ALA A 11 -3.78 16.98 22.07
N SER A 12 -3.57 16.66 23.36
CA SER A 12 -2.99 15.42 23.84
C SER A 12 -3.63 14.24 23.12
N SER A 13 -2.92 13.72 22.12
CA SER A 13 -3.48 12.76 21.17
C SER A 13 -3.46 11.38 21.83
N VAL A 14 -4.45 11.16 22.70
CA VAL A 14 -4.74 9.92 23.40
C VAL A 14 -4.48 8.78 22.42
N SER A 15 -3.45 7.97 22.71
CA SER A 15 -2.90 7.06 21.70
C SER A 15 -3.95 6.04 21.25
N LEU A 16 -3.81 5.48 20.05
CA LEU A 16 -4.78 4.54 19.49
C LEU A 16 -5.15 3.42 20.48
N LYS A 17 -4.16 2.94 21.25
CA LYS A 17 -4.33 1.95 22.33
C LYS A 17 -5.29 2.42 23.42
N TRP A 18 -5.13 3.67 23.89
CA TRP A 18 -6.04 4.27 24.87
C TRP A 18 -7.42 4.54 24.29
N ARG A 19 -7.54 5.00 23.03
CA ARG A 19 -8.85 5.24 22.38
C ARG A 19 -9.67 3.95 22.26
N VAL A 20 -9.06 2.87 21.76
CA VAL A 20 -9.72 1.55 21.64
C VAL A 20 -10.14 1.03 23.01
N MET A 21 -9.27 1.13 24.02
CA MET A 21 -9.59 0.70 25.38
C MET A 21 -10.73 1.52 26.00
N LEU A 22 -10.71 2.85 25.87
CA LEU A 22 -11.77 3.73 26.37
C LEU A 22 -13.11 3.46 25.70
N LEU A 23 -13.14 3.26 24.38
CA LEU A 23 -14.36 2.92 23.62
C LEU A 23 -14.94 1.57 24.04
N ALA A 24 -14.10 0.55 24.23
CA ALA A 24 -14.52 -0.76 24.71
C ALA A 24 -15.10 -0.67 26.14
N MET A 25 -14.42 0.04 27.05
CA MET A 25 -14.91 0.25 28.42
C MET A 25 -16.21 1.06 28.44
N SER A 26 -16.34 2.13 27.66
CA SER A 26 -17.56 2.96 27.64
C SER A 26 -18.76 2.19 27.07
N MET A 27 -18.54 1.34 26.06
CA MET A 27 -19.58 0.47 25.50
C MET A 27 -20.07 -0.55 26.55
N VAL A 28 -19.15 -1.23 27.25
CA VAL A 28 -19.52 -2.18 28.31
C VAL A 28 -20.21 -1.45 29.48
N ALA A 29 -19.68 -0.32 29.93
CA ALA A 29 -20.28 0.48 31.00
C ALA A 29 -21.72 0.91 30.65
N MET A 30 -21.96 1.38 29.43
CA MET A 30 -23.28 1.75 28.95
C MET A 30 -24.25 0.55 28.97
N VAL A 31 -23.84 -0.62 28.46
CA VAL A 31 -24.66 -1.84 28.48
C VAL A 31 -24.96 -2.29 29.91
N VAL A 32 -23.96 -2.29 30.79
CA VAL A 32 -24.11 -2.67 32.21
C VAL A 32 -25.08 -1.72 32.94
N VAL A 33 -24.97 -0.41 32.74
CA VAL A 33 -25.87 0.58 33.34
C VAL A 33 -27.29 0.42 32.80
N LEU A 34 -27.48 0.31 31.49
CA LEU A 34 -28.80 0.14 30.88
C LEU A 34 -29.48 -1.14 31.36
N MET A 35 -28.77 -2.27 31.38
CA MET A 35 -29.29 -3.55 31.88
C MET A 35 -29.62 -3.49 33.38
N SER A 36 -28.77 -2.85 34.19
CA SER A 36 -29.01 -2.70 35.64
C SER A 36 -30.26 -1.86 35.91
N VAL A 37 -30.43 -0.74 35.20
CA VAL A 37 -31.62 0.12 35.30
C VAL A 37 -32.86 -0.63 34.82
N ALA A 38 -32.80 -1.33 33.70
CA ALA A 38 -33.91 -2.11 33.17
C ALA A 38 -34.37 -3.20 34.16
N VAL A 39 -33.44 -4.01 34.69
CA VAL A 39 -33.73 -5.05 35.70
C VAL A 39 -34.35 -4.41 36.95
N TYR A 40 -33.77 -3.33 37.46
CA TYR A 40 -34.30 -2.64 38.64
C TYR A 40 -35.73 -2.12 38.42
N VAL A 41 -35.99 -1.47 37.26
CA VAL A 41 -37.33 -0.93 36.93
C VAL A 41 -38.35 -2.05 36.73
N VAL A 42 -38.00 -3.14 36.05
CA VAL A 42 -38.90 -4.27 35.82
C VAL A 42 -39.25 -4.96 37.14
N VAL A 43 -38.26 -5.29 37.97
CA VAL A 43 -38.50 -5.94 39.27
C VAL A 43 -39.26 -5.01 40.23
N SER A 44 -38.93 -3.72 40.25
CA SER A 44 -39.67 -2.71 41.03
C SER A 44 -41.15 -2.64 40.62
N LYS A 45 -41.44 -2.53 39.31
CA LYS A 45 -42.82 -2.54 38.80
C LYS A 45 -43.55 -3.84 39.13
N ALA A 46 -42.89 -4.99 38.99
CA ALA A 46 -43.48 -6.29 39.30
C ALA A 46 -43.84 -6.42 40.80
N LEU A 47 -42.93 -6.04 41.70
CA LEU A 47 -43.16 -6.13 43.15
C LEU A 47 -44.24 -5.14 43.64
N TYR A 48 -44.29 -3.92 43.11
CA TYR A 48 -45.38 -2.99 43.46
C TYR A 48 -46.72 -3.40 42.85
N GLY A 49 -46.74 -3.92 41.61
CA GLY A 49 -47.95 -4.45 40.98
C GLY A 49 -48.51 -5.68 41.71
N ASP A 50 -47.65 -6.57 42.20
CA ASP A 50 -48.07 -7.70 43.05
C ASP A 50 -48.72 -7.23 44.36
N ILE A 51 -48.14 -6.22 45.02
CA ILE A 51 -48.72 -5.63 46.24
C ILE A 51 -50.07 -4.96 45.96
N ASP A 52 -50.21 -4.28 44.83
CA ASP A 52 -51.48 -3.67 44.40
C ASP A 52 -52.54 -4.74 44.16
N ASN A 53 -52.20 -5.82 43.45
CA ASN A 53 -53.08 -6.96 43.23
C ASN A 53 -53.48 -7.64 44.56
N GLN A 54 -52.54 -7.84 45.49
CA GLN A 54 -52.83 -8.40 46.82
C GLN A 54 -53.80 -7.54 47.62
N LEU A 55 -53.66 -6.21 47.59
CA LEU A 55 -54.57 -5.27 48.24
C LEU A 55 -55.97 -5.34 47.61
N HIS A 56 -56.06 -5.35 46.28
CA HIS A 56 -57.33 -5.49 45.57
C HIS A 56 -58.04 -6.81 45.87
N SER A 57 -57.33 -7.95 45.77
CA SER A 57 -57.91 -9.27 46.07
C SER A 57 -58.40 -9.37 47.51
N ARG A 58 -57.69 -8.80 48.49
CA ARG A 58 -58.15 -8.76 49.89
C ARG A 58 -59.36 -7.86 50.10
N ALA A 59 -59.38 -6.68 49.48
CA ALA A 59 -60.56 -5.82 49.52
C ALA A 59 -61.78 -6.54 48.96
N GLN A 60 -61.64 -7.17 47.79
CA GLN A 60 -62.71 -7.90 47.12
C GLN A 60 -63.22 -9.07 47.98
N LEU A 61 -62.34 -9.90 48.55
CA LEU A 61 -62.74 -11.00 49.44
C LEU A 61 -63.51 -10.53 50.68
N LEU A 62 -63.12 -9.41 51.30
CA LEU A 62 -63.83 -8.85 52.46
C LEU A 62 -65.21 -8.28 52.08
N ILE A 63 -65.35 -7.76 50.87
CA ILE A 63 -66.61 -7.23 50.33
C ILE A 63 -67.56 -8.38 49.96
N GLU A 64 -67.07 -9.36 49.18
CA GLU A 64 -67.87 -10.47 48.65
C GLU A 64 -68.25 -11.51 49.71
N SER A 65 -67.41 -11.71 50.74
CA SER A 65 -67.74 -12.63 51.85
C SER A 65 -68.91 -12.19 52.72
N GLY A 66 -69.36 -10.93 52.60
CA GLY A 66 -70.43 -10.35 53.44
C GLY A 66 -70.04 -10.16 54.92
N SER A 67 -68.82 -10.54 55.33
CA SER A 67 -68.36 -10.49 56.72
C SER A 67 -68.43 -9.09 57.33
N LEU A 68 -68.16 -8.05 56.53
CA LEU A 68 -68.29 -6.64 56.88
C LEU A 68 -69.73 -6.17 57.19
N ALA A 69 -70.75 -6.92 56.78
CA ALA A 69 -72.15 -6.63 57.09
C ALA A 69 -72.65 -7.40 58.33
N VAL A 70 -72.00 -8.51 58.69
CA VAL A 70 -72.39 -9.38 59.82
C VAL A 70 -71.66 -9.02 61.11
N ASP A 71 -70.34 -8.88 61.05
CA ASP A 71 -69.48 -8.49 62.18
C ASP A 71 -68.25 -7.70 61.64
N PRO A 72 -68.42 -6.42 61.31
CA PRO A 72 -67.32 -5.61 60.77
C PRO A 72 -66.13 -5.48 61.73
N GLY A 73 -66.35 -5.63 63.04
CA GLY A 73 -65.26 -5.68 64.03
C GLY A 73 -64.34 -6.87 63.79
N LYS A 74 -64.88 -8.09 63.85
CA LYS A 74 -64.09 -9.32 63.65
C LYS A 74 -63.54 -9.45 62.23
N ALA A 75 -64.25 -8.98 61.21
CA ALA A 75 -63.76 -9.00 59.83
C ALA A 75 -62.49 -8.13 59.65
N ILE A 76 -62.48 -6.93 60.25
CA ILE A 76 -61.35 -6.01 60.20
C ILE A 76 -60.20 -6.49 61.11
N GLU A 77 -60.50 -6.99 62.31
CA GLU A 77 -59.51 -7.57 63.23
C GLU A 77 -58.81 -8.80 62.60
N GLY A 78 -59.60 -9.73 62.02
CA GLY A 78 -59.09 -10.90 61.28
C GLY A 78 -58.19 -10.53 60.11
N THR A 79 -58.46 -9.40 59.44
CA THR A 79 -57.61 -8.88 58.36
C THR A 79 -56.25 -8.40 58.88
N ALA A 80 -56.23 -7.74 60.05
CA ALA A 80 -55.01 -7.11 60.59
C ALA A 80 -53.95 -8.10 61.07
N TYR A 81 -54.35 -9.31 61.46
CA TYR A 81 -53.41 -10.41 61.77
C TYR A 81 -52.58 -10.86 60.54
N SER A 82 -52.94 -10.44 59.34
CA SER A 82 -52.51 -11.09 58.10
C SER A 82 -51.58 -10.25 57.19
N ASP A 83 -50.68 -9.44 57.76
CA ASP A 83 -49.67 -8.60 57.06
C ASP A 83 -50.13 -7.23 56.52
N VAL A 84 -51.29 -6.77 57.00
CA VAL A 84 -52.04 -5.62 56.49
C VAL A 84 -52.66 -4.82 57.66
N ASN A 85 -52.90 -3.52 57.49
CA ASN A 85 -53.79 -2.74 58.36
C ASN A 85 -55.13 -2.53 57.64
N ALA A 86 -56.25 -2.54 58.35
CA ALA A 86 -57.58 -2.35 57.76
C ALA A 86 -58.45 -1.39 58.59
N MET A 87 -59.30 -0.63 57.90
CA MET A 87 -60.27 0.28 58.50
C MET A 87 -61.58 0.24 57.71
N TYR A 88 -62.71 0.12 58.41
CA TYR A 88 -64.06 0.18 57.84
C TYR A 88 -64.81 1.35 58.45
N VAL A 89 -65.35 2.21 57.59
CA VAL A 89 -66.05 3.44 57.98
C VAL A 89 -67.52 3.32 57.58
N ILE A 90 -68.40 3.46 58.56
CA ILE A 90 -69.84 3.63 58.37
C ILE A 90 -70.17 5.10 58.67
N PRO A 91 -70.46 5.93 57.64
CA PRO A 91 -70.64 7.37 57.82
C PRO A 91 -71.69 7.71 58.88
N GLY A 92 -71.31 8.56 59.84
CA GLY A 92 -72.19 9.00 60.93
C GLY A 92 -72.52 7.96 62.00
N GLN A 93 -71.95 6.75 61.95
CA GLN A 93 -72.21 5.69 62.94
C GLN A 93 -70.93 5.24 63.66
N SER A 94 -70.02 4.56 62.97
CA SER A 94 -68.89 3.88 63.59
C SER A 94 -67.69 3.72 62.64
N VAL A 95 -66.50 3.63 63.24
CA VAL A 95 -65.25 3.33 62.54
C VAL A 95 -64.60 2.14 63.23
N TYR A 96 -64.41 1.06 62.48
CA TYR A 96 -63.68 -0.13 62.93
C TYR A 96 -62.28 -0.08 62.34
N THR A 97 -61.26 -0.14 63.18
CA THR A 97 -59.86 -0.08 62.74
C THR A 97 -59.07 -1.17 63.42
N ALA A 98 -58.31 -1.93 62.64
CA ALA A 98 -57.32 -2.86 63.16
C ALA A 98 -55.98 -2.63 62.43
N ASN A 99 -54.96 -2.33 63.21
CA ASN A 99 -53.60 -2.07 62.73
C ASN A 99 -52.65 -3.13 63.27
N GLN A 100 -51.59 -3.40 62.54
CA GLN A 100 -50.44 -4.13 63.05
C GLN A 100 -49.77 -3.36 64.20
N GLN A 101 -49.11 -4.09 65.10
CA GLN A 101 -48.45 -3.51 66.27
C GLN A 101 -47.44 -2.41 65.86
N GLY A 102 -47.61 -1.21 66.42
CA GLY A 102 -46.76 -0.05 66.14
C GLY A 102 -47.01 0.65 64.79
N GLN A 103 -48.02 0.23 64.02
CA GLN A 103 -48.44 0.89 62.78
C GLN A 103 -49.78 1.64 62.95
N THR A 104 -50.03 2.59 62.05
CA THR A 104 -51.34 3.21 61.84
C THR A 104 -51.66 3.21 60.35
N LEU A 105 -52.95 3.15 60.00
CA LEU A 105 -53.40 3.36 58.62
C LEU A 105 -53.40 4.87 58.31
N PRO A 106 -52.63 5.34 57.31
CA PRO A 106 -52.41 6.77 57.09
C PRO A 106 -53.52 7.38 56.21
N LEU A 107 -54.16 8.45 56.70
CA LEU A 107 -55.31 9.09 56.06
C LEU A 107 -54.95 10.45 55.47
N GLY A 108 -54.79 10.52 54.15
CA GLY A 108 -54.60 11.75 53.38
C GLY A 108 -55.90 12.32 52.82
N SER A 109 -55.81 13.29 51.91
CA SER A 109 -56.98 13.83 51.22
C SER A 109 -57.69 12.79 50.33
N PRO A 110 -57.02 11.94 49.52
CA PRO A 110 -57.73 11.02 48.63
C PRO A 110 -58.53 9.97 49.40
N GLU A 111 -57.98 9.47 50.51
CA GLU A 111 -58.69 8.51 51.37
C GLU A 111 -59.90 9.14 52.05
N LYS A 112 -59.82 10.43 52.43
CA LYS A 112 -60.96 11.19 52.98
C LYS A 112 -62.02 11.48 51.92
N ASP A 113 -61.64 11.76 50.67
CA ASP A 113 -62.59 11.96 49.57
C ASP A 113 -63.28 10.65 49.16
N VAL A 114 -62.63 9.49 49.33
CA VAL A 114 -63.28 8.16 49.24
C VAL A 114 -64.28 7.95 50.38
N ILE A 115 -63.90 8.24 51.63
CA ILE A 115 -64.81 8.15 52.78
C ILE A 115 -66.03 9.09 52.62
N ALA A 116 -65.84 10.26 52.00
CA ALA A 116 -66.90 11.21 51.70
C ALA A 116 -67.71 10.88 50.43
N GLY A 117 -67.47 9.73 49.77
CA GLY A 117 -68.18 9.31 48.56
C GLY A 117 -67.89 10.14 47.31
N LYS A 118 -66.92 11.04 47.33
CA LYS A 118 -66.52 11.85 46.16
C LYS A 118 -65.64 11.07 45.18
N LEU A 119 -64.90 10.08 45.68
CA LEU A 119 -64.09 9.17 44.89
C LEU A 119 -64.55 7.74 45.16
N LEU A 120 -64.71 6.93 44.11
CA LEU A 120 -65.03 5.51 44.28
C LEU A 120 -63.85 4.71 44.82
N MET A 121 -62.62 5.14 44.52
CA MET A 121 -61.40 4.43 44.88
C MET A 121 -60.19 5.36 44.95
N SER A 122 -59.23 5.04 45.80
CA SER A 122 -57.88 5.61 45.81
C SER A 122 -56.84 4.53 46.05
N LEU A 123 -55.69 4.61 45.36
CA LEU A 123 -54.55 3.73 45.57
C LEU A 123 -53.27 4.59 45.64
N ARG A 124 -52.72 4.76 46.85
CA ARG A 124 -51.68 5.74 47.15
C ARG A 124 -50.53 5.14 47.94
N THR A 125 -49.31 5.59 47.66
CA THR A 125 -48.13 5.26 48.48
C THR A 125 -47.79 6.42 49.40
N THR A 126 -47.64 6.17 50.69
CA THR A 126 -47.30 7.19 51.70
C THR A 126 -46.62 6.53 52.91
N ASN A 127 -45.60 7.15 53.50
CA ASN A 127 -44.91 6.65 54.71
C ASN A 127 -44.48 5.17 54.66
N TYR A 128 -43.96 4.69 53.52
CA TYR A 128 -43.67 3.28 53.25
C TYR A 128 -44.87 2.33 53.41
N GLN A 129 -46.09 2.80 53.19
CA GLN A 129 -47.28 1.97 53.10
C GLN A 129 -47.98 2.21 51.76
N ARG A 130 -48.50 1.14 51.16
CA ARG A 130 -49.41 1.20 50.02
C ARG A 130 -50.83 1.12 50.57
N VAL A 131 -51.64 2.13 50.32
CA VAL A 131 -53.01 2.27 50.84
C VAL A 131 -53.99 2.16 49.68
N LEU A 132 -54.92 1.22 49.77
CA LEU A 132 -56.11 1.10 48.94
C LEU A 132 -57.31 1.57 49.75
N ALA A 133 -58.12 2.47 49.20
CA ALA A 133 -59.40 2.89 49.75
C ALA A 133 -60.49 2.66 48.70
N VAL A 134 -61.62 2.09 49.09
CA VAL A 134 -62.76 1.76 48.22
C VAL A 134 -64.05 2.23 48.89
N HIS A 135 -64.87 2.99 48.15
CA HIS A 135 -66.22 3.33 48.55
C HIS A 135 -67.19 2.24 48.08
N LEU A 136 -68.09 1.81 48.96
CA LEU A 136 -69.00 0.69 48.73
C LEU A 136 -70.38 1.17 48.31
N GLN A 137 -71.11 0.33 47.57
CA GLN A 137 -72.49 0.64 47.16
C GLN A 137 -73.46 0.83 48.35
N SER A 138 -73.09 0.34 49.54
CA SER A 138 -73.81 0.56 50.80
C SER A 138 -73.60 1.95 51.42
N GLY A 139 -72.76 2.81 50.82
CA GLY A 139 -72.34 4.10 51.38
C GLY A 139 -71.17 4.01 52.38
N ASN A 140 -70.73 2.79 52.72
CA ASN A 140 -69.61 2.56 53.62
C ASN A 140 -68.28 2.65 52.87
N SER A 141 -67.15 2.69 53.58
CA SER A 141 -65.82 2.69 52.95
C SER A 141 -64.85 1.73 53.62
N LEU A 142 -64.14 0.96 52.80
CA LEU A 142 -63.11 0.02 53.21
C LEU A 142 -61.74 0.55 52.81
N LEU A 143 -60.83 0.65 53.79
CA LEU A 143 -59.47 1.08 53.60
C LEU A 143 -58.52 -0.02 54.09
N ILE A 144 -57.50 -0.30 53.31
CA ILE A 144 -56.55 -1.39 53.53
C ILE A 144 -55.14 -0.85 53.22
N SER A 145 -54.16 -1.10 54.07
CA SER A 145 -52.77 -0.71 53.81
C SER A 145 -51.75 -1.79 54.11
N LYS A 146 -50.71 -1.89 53.27
CA LYS A 146 -49.61 -2.86 53.41
C LYS A 146 -48.26 -2.16 53.52
N ASN A 147 -47.41 -2.64 54.42
CA ASN A 147 -46.07 -2.09 54.65
C ASN A 147 -45.11 -2.47 53.52
N LEU A 148 -44.49 -1.45 52.91
CA LEU A 148 -43.53 -1.53 51.81
C LEU A 148 -42.07 -1.56 52.29
N TRP A 149 -41.81 -1.40 53.59
CA TRP A 149 -40.44 -1.46 54.12
C TRP A 149 -39.71 -2.78 53.80
N PRO A 150 -40.33 -3.97 53.89
CA PRO A 150 -39.69 -5.22 53.44
C PRO A 150 -39.32 -5.18 51.94
N THR A 151 -40.25 -4.71 51.10
CA THR A 151 -40.07 -4.59 49.65
C THR A 151 -38.96 -3.59 49.28
N SER A 152 -38.88 -2.46 49.98
CA SER A 152 -37.83 -1.46 49.75
C SER A 152 -36.45 -1.96 50.19
N GLN A 153 -36.35 -2.80 51.23
CA GLN A 153 -35.10 -3.50 51.56
C GLN A 153 -34.69 -4.51 50.49
N VAL A 154 -35.63 -5.26 49.91
CA VAL A 154 -35.35 -6.17 48.78
C VAL A 154 -34.85 -5.40 47.57
N LEU A 155 -35.52 -4.31 47.18
CA LEU A 155 -35.07 -3.44 46.08
C LEU A 155 -33.71 -2.78 46.37
N LYS A 156 -33.45 -2.35 47.60
CA LYS A 156 -32.14 -1.81 48.00
C LYS A 156 -31.03 -2.86 47.87
N ARG A 157 -31.27 -4.09 48.34
CA ARG A 157 -30.33 -5.21 48.18
C ARG A 157 -30.08 -5.54 46.72
N LEU A 158 -31.13 -5.58 45.88
CA LEU A 158 -31.01 -5.76 44.44
C LEU A 158 -30.13 -4.67 43.82
N GLY A 159 -30.38 -3.39 44.15
CA GLY A 159 -29.56 -2.27 43.69
C GLY A 159 -28.09 -2.39 44.10
N THR A 160 -27.80 -2.79 45.34
CA THR A 160 -26.42 -3.05 45.79
C THR A 160 -25.77 -4.21 45.04
N ILE A 161 -26.49 -5.32 44.80
CA ILE A 161 -25.98 -6.46 44.02
C ILE A 161 -25.67 -6.04 42.58
N LEU A 162 -26.58 -5.31 41.93
CA LEU A 162 -26.38 -4.80 40.57
C LEU A 162 -25.15 -3.87 40.48
N LEU A 163 -24.93 -2.99 41.46
CA LEU A 163 -23.73 -2.14 41.52
C LEU A 163 -22.44 -2.96 41.70
N ILE A 164 -22.43 -3.96 42.58
CA ILE A 164 -21.26 -4.82 42.80
C ILE A 164 -20.94 -5.64 41.54
N VAL A 165 -21.94 -6.34 40.98
CA VAL A 165 -21.77 -7.17 39.78
C VAL A 165 -21.39 -6.31 38.57
N GLY A 166 -22.02 -5.16 38.39
CA GLY A 166 -21.68 -4.21 37.33
C GLY A 166 -20.26 -3.64 37.47
N GLY A 167 -19.82 -3.32 38.69
CA GLY A 167 -18.46 -2.89 38.98
C GLY A 167 -17.41 -3.96 38.68
N ILE A 168 -17.68 -5.22 39.06
CA ILE A 168 -16.82 -6.37 38.73
C ILE A 168 -16.75 -6.57 37.21
N GLY A 169 -17.90 -6.57 36.52
CA GLY A 169 -17.95 -6.69 35.06
C GLY A 169 -17.16 -5.60 34.33
N MET A 170 -17.25 -4.35 34.81
CA MET A 170 -16.49 -3.22 34.27
C MET A 170 -14.98 -3.35 34.55
N ALA A 171 -14.58 -3.84 35.71
CA ALA A 171 -13.17 -4.13 36.01
C ALA A 171 -12.59 -5.24 35.12
N VAL A 172 -13.34 -6.33 34.90
CA VAL A 172 -12.96 -7.41 33.98
C VAL A 172 -12.83 -6.89 32.54
N ALA A 173 -13.79 -6.07 32.08
CA ALA A 173 -13.74 -5.46 30.76
C ALA A 173 -12.56 -4.49 30.58
N ALA A 174 -12.20 -3.72 31.63
CA ALA A 174 -11.02 -2.86 31.62
C ALA A 174 -9.71 -3.67 31.49
N ILE A 175 -9.59 -4.78 32.21
CA ILE A 175 -8.44 -5.70 32.13
C ILE A 175 -8.36 -6.32 30.73
N ALA A 176 -9.46 -6.89 30.22
CA ALA A 176 -9.52 -7.52 28.91
C ALA A 176 -9.25 -6.53 27.76
N GLY A 177 -9.89 -5.37 27.77
CA GLY A 177 -9.65 -4.31 26.79
C GLY A 177 -8.19 -3.82 26.83
N GLY A 178 -7.62 -3.70 28.03
CA GLY A 178 -6.21 -3.34 28.22
C GLY A 178 -5.23 -4.38 27.69
N THR A 179 -5.48 -5.68 27.86
CA THR A 179 -4.61 -6.73 27.30
C THR A 179 -4.71 -6.80 25.78
N VAL A 180 -5.92 -6.73 25.22
CA VAL A 180 -6.13 -6.70 23.75
C VAL A 180 -5.45 -5.48 23.12
N ALA A 181 -5.63 -4.28 23.69
CA ALA A 181 -5.00 -3.06 23.19
C ALA A 181 -3.46 -3.07 23.32
N ARG A 182 -2.90 -3.74 24.33
CA ARG A 182 -1.44 -3.86 24.51
C ARG A 182 -0.82 -4.88 23.55
N THR A 183 -1.46 -6.04 23.37
CA THR A 183 -0.91 -7.14 22.57
C THR A 183 -1.22 -6.98 21.08
N GLY A 184 -2.50 -6.76 20.72
CA GLY A 184 -2.93 -6.66 19.32
C GLY A 184 -2.38 -5.43 18.58
N LEU A 185 -2.15 -4.32 19.27
CA LEU A 185 -1.55 -3.10 18.67
C LEU A 185 -0.03 -3.01 18.89
N ARG A 186 0.63 -4.11 19.30
CA ARG A 186 2.10 -4.17 19.40
C ARG A 186 2.78 -4.25 18.03
N PRO A 187 2.31 -5.02 17.03
CA PRO A 187 2.91 -5.06 15.69
C PRO A 187 2.89 -3.68 15.01
N VAL A 188 1.76 -2.97 15.07
CA VAL A 188 1.61 -1.62 14.50
C VAL A 188 2.67 -0.66 15.03
N ALA A 189 2.91 -0.65 16.35
CA ALA A 189 3.93 0.21 16.95
C ALA A 189 5.36 -0.13 16.47
N ARG A 190 5.67 -1.41 16.24
CA ARG A 190 6.96 -1.84 15.67
C ARG A 190 7.12 -1.42 14.20
N LEU A 191 6.05 -1.43 13.41
CA LEU A 191 6.06 -0.95 12.04
C LEU A 191 6.33 0.57 11.99
N THR A 192 5.70 1.35 12.87
CA THR A 192 5.98 2.79 13.02
C THR A 192 7.43 3.04 13.44
N GLU A 193 7.92 2.37 14.48
CA GLU A 193 9.32 2.48 14.95
C GLU A 193 10.33 2.07 13.86
N ALA A 194 10.02 1.04 13.06
CA ALA A 194 10.84 0.64 11.94
C ALA A 194 10.84 1.66 10.80
N ALA A 195 9.70 2.29 10.48
CA ALA A 195 9.62 3.35 9.49
C ALA A 195 10.42 4.60 9.93
N GLU A 196 10.29 5.01 11.19
CA GLU A 196 11.07 6.11 11.78
C GLU A 196 12.57 5.81 11.82
N ARG A 197 12.95 4.56 12.14
CA ARG A 197 14.33 4.08 12.08
C ARG A 197 14.89 4.16 10.66
N VAL A 198 14.16 3.67 9.66
CA VAL A 198 14.57 3.77 8.26
C VAL A 198 14.73 5.23 7.84
N ALA A 199 13.78 6.10 8.16
CA ALA A 199 13.83 7.52 7.82
C ALA A 199 14.98 8.29 8.49
N ARG A 200 15.46 7.84 9.66
CA ARG A 200 16.53 8.50 10.43
C ARG A 200 17.92 7.91 10.22
N THR A 201 18.04 6.61 9.98
CA THR A 201 19.33 5.89 9.97
C THR A 201 19.54 5.00 8.76
N ASP A 202 18.65 5.02 7.77
CA ASP A 202 18.71 4.21 6.55
C ASP A 202 18.86 2.69 6.78
N ASP A 203 18.48 2.22 7.96
CA ASP A 203 18.66 0.84 8.40
C ASP A 203 17.53 -0.06 7.90
N LEU A 204 17.75 -0.69 6.76
CA LEU A 204 16.76 -1.52 6.05
C LEU A 204 16.62 -2.96 6.59
N ARG A 205 17.12 -3.25 7.81
CA ARG A 205 16.94 -4.57 8.43
C ARG A 205 15.45 -4.96 8.53
N PRO A 206 15.11 -6.22 8.18
CA PRO A 206 13.73 -6.70 8.14
C PRO A 206 13.11 -6.80 9.55
N ILE A 207 11.80 -6.65 9.58
CA ILE A 207 10.98 -6.65 10.80
C ILE A 207 10.49 -8.10 11.06
N PRO A 208 10.65 -8.63 12.29
CA PRO A 208 10.15 -9.98 12.61
C PRO A 208 8.63 -10.08 12.48
N VAL A 209 8.17 -11.03 11.66
CA VAL A 209 6.75 -11.37 11.47
C VAL A 209 6.30 -12.30 12.61
N TYR A 210 5.09 -12.10 13.12
CA TYR A 210 4.47 -12.93 14.16
C TYR A 210 2.99 -13.17 13.84
N GLY A 211 2.53 -14.41 13.97
CA GLY A 211 1.16 -14.78 13.62
C GLY A 211 0.94 -14.88 12.10
N ASN A 212 -0.30 -15.21 11.72
CA ASN A 212 -0.74 -15.39 10.32
C ASN A 212 -1.99 -14.52 10.02
N ASP A 213 -2.12 -13.37 10.68
CA ASP A 213 -3.26 -12.45 10.57
C ASP A 213 -3.00 -11.29 9.57
N GLU A 214 -3.91 -10.33 9.49
CA GLU A 214 -3.77 -9.14 8.64
C GLU A 214 -2.54 -8.29 9.03
N LEU A 215 -2.10 -8.31 10.30
CA LEU A 215 -0.91 -7.58 10.76
C LEU A 215 0.38 -8.30 10.36
N ALA A 216 0.38 -9.63 10.34
CA ALA A 216 1.46 -10.44 9.78
C ALA A 216 1.63 -10.13 8.28
N ARG A 217 0.54 -10.18 7.50
CA ARG A 217 0.55 -9.83 6.06
C ARG A 217 1.01 -8.39 5.80
N LEU A 218 0.62 -7.43 6.64
CA LEU A 218 1.11 -6.05 6.56
C LEU A 218 2.62 -5.96 6.82
N THR A 219 3.13 -6.75 7.77
CA THR A 219 4.57 -6.81 8.08
C THR A 219 5.37 -7.44 6.95
N GLU A 220 4.83 -8.48 6.29
CA GLU A 220 5.40 -9.07 5.07
C GLU A 220 5.47 -8.07 3.91
N ALA A 221 4.37 -7.33 3.65
CA ALA A 221 4.34 -6.29 2.64
C ALA A 221 5.38 -5.19 2.90
N PHE A 222 5.52 -4.76 4.15
CA PHE A 222 6.55 -3.79 4.55
C PHE A 222 7.97 -4.35 4.34
N ASN A 223 8.21 -5.63 4.68
CA ASN A 223 9.48 -6.29 4.44
C ASN A 223 9.82 -6.43 2.95
N MET A 224 8.83 -6.64 2.06
CA MET A 224 9.05 -6.62 0.62
C MET A 224 9.49 -5.24 0.13
N MET A 225 8.85 -4.17 0.62
CA MET A 225 9.25 -2.79 0.33
C MET A 225 10.69 -2.50 0.81
N LEU A 226 11.05 -2.91 2.02
CA LEU A 226 12.42 -2.75 2.55
C LEU A 226 13.47 -3.47 1.68
N ARG A 227 13.18 -4.68 1.21
CA ARG A 227 14.08 -5.43 0.30
C ARG A 227 14.25 -4.71 -1.04
N ALA A 228 13.17 -4.26 -1.67
CA ALA A 228 13.23 -3.54 -2.93
C ALA A 228 14.03 -2.22 -2.80
N LEU A 229 13.87 -1.50 -1.70
CA LEU A 229 14.64 -0.30 -1.40
C LEU A 229 16.12 -0.59 -1.16
N ALA A 230 16.44 -1.68 -0.46
CA ALA A 230 17.83 -2.10 -0.24
C ALA A 230 18.53 -2.48 -1.55
N GLU A 231 17.86 -3.27 -2.39
CA GLU A 231 18.38 -3.67 -3.69
C GLU A 231 18.60 -2.47 -4.62
N SER A 232 17.69 -1.49 -4.60
CA SER A 232 17.84 -0.24 -5.35
C SER A 232 19.07 0.56 -4.90
N ARG A 233 19.29 0.69 -3.58
CA ARG A 233 20.47 1.38 -3.01
C ARG A 233 21.78 0.66 -3.31
N ASP A 234 21.79 -0.67 -3.29
CA ASP A 234 22.93 -1.49 -3.66
C ASP A 234 23.32 -1.27 -5.13
N ARG A 235 22.34 -1.19 -6.04
CA ARG A 235 22.58 -0.87 -7.47
C ARG A 235 23.14 0.54 -7.64
N GLN A 236 22.57 1.54 -6.96
CA GLN A 236 23.05 2.92 -7.00
C GLN A 236 24.48 3.06 -6.46
N THR A 237 24.79 2.39 -5.34
CA THR A 237 26.12 2.42 -4.72
C THR A 237 27.18 1.79 -5.63
N ARG A 238 26.86 0.65 -6.27
CA ARG A 238 27.74 0.03 -7.29
C ARG A 238 27.99 0.98 -8.46
N LEU A 239 26.93 1.55 -9.05
CA LEU A 239 27.06 2.50 -10.18
C LEU A 239 28.00 3.68 -9.85
N VAL A 240 27.89 4.28 -8.66
CA VAL A 240 28.76 5.38 -8.22
C VAL A 240 30.20 4.91 -7.99
N SER A 241 30.40 3.73 -7.42
CA SER A 241 31.73 3.15 -7.20
C SER A 241 32.46 2.86 -8.51
N ASP A 242 31.77 2.17 -9.43
CA ASP A 242 32.32 1.75 -10.73
C ASP A 242 32.66 2.99 -11.57
N ALA A 243 31.74 3.95 -11.67
CA ALA A 243 31.99 5.24 -12.33
C ALA A 243 33.18 5.99 -11.71
N GLY A 244 33.32 5.98 -10.38
CA GLY A 244 34.42 6.63 -9.68
C GLY A 244 35.79 5.97 -9.88
N HIS A 245 35.84 4.70 -10.28
CA HIS A 245 37.08 4.03 -10.70
C HIS A 245 37.40 4.34 -12.17
N GLU A 246 36.40 4.22 -13.03
CA GLU A 246 36.56 4.36 -14.49
C GLU A 246 36.80 5.81 -14.94
N LEU A 247 36.31 6.80 -14.18
CA LEU A 247 36.71 8.21 -14.36
C LEU A 247 38.15 8.49 -13.89
N ARG A 248 38.68 7.73 -12.93
CA ARG A 248 40.00 8.03 -12.33
C ARG A 248 41.14 7.69 -13.28
N THR A 249 41.05 6.57 -13.98
CA THR A 249 42.08 6.10 -14.92
C THR A 249 42.42 7.11 -16.03
N PRO A 250 41.47 7.61 -16.85
CA PRO A 250 41.76 8.62 -17.87
C PRO A 250 42.18 9.96 -17.25
N LEU A 251 41.60 10.35 -16.11
CA LEU A 251 42.00 11.58 -15.42
C LEU A 251 43.47 11.54 -14.94
N THR A 252 43.92 10.39 -14.42
CA THR A 252 45.33 10.20 -14.01
C THR A 252 46.26 10.23 -15.22
N SER A 253 45.93 9.55 -16.32
CA SER A 253 46.79 9.59 -17.52
C SER A 253 46.83 10.98 -18.15
N MET A 254 45.70 11.67 -18.24
CA MET A 254 45.60 13.03 -18.78
C MET A 254 46.42 14.00 -17.95
N ARG A 255 46.37 13.87 -16.61
CA ARG A 255 47.22 14.63 -15.71
C ARG A 255 48.71 14.37 -15.96
N THR A 256 49.14 13.11 -16.10
CA THR A 256 50.54 12.79 -16.39
C THR A 256 50.99 13.36 -17.74
N ASN A 257 50.16 13.27 -18.77
CA ASN A 257 50.47 13.85 -20.09
C ASN A 257 50.57 15.38 -20.03
N VAL A 258 49.67 16.05 -19.30
CA VAL A 258 49.74 17.51 -19.09
C VAL A 258 50.96 17.91 -18.25
N GLU A 259 51.31 17.16 -17.21
CA GLU A 259 52.52 17.38 -16.41
C GLU A 259 53.80 17.24 -17.27
N LEU A 260 53.83 16.27 -18.19
CA LEU A 260 54.93 16.08 -19.14
C LEU A 260 54.99 17.19 -20.20
N LEU A 261 53.86 17.64 -20.75
CA LEU A 261 53.80 18.83 -21.62
C LEU A 261 54.35 20.07 -20.90
N MET A 262 53.94 20.30 -19.65
CA MET A 262 54.43 21.43 -18.85
C MET A 262 55.94 21.34 -18.57
N ALA A 263 56.47 20.14 -18.33
CA ALA A 263 57.90 19.92 -18.15
C ALA A 263 58.71 20.17 -19.43
N ALA A 264 58.20 19.72 -20.59
CA ALA A 264 58.82 19.92 -21.89
C ALA A 264 58.83 21.40 -22.33
N MET A 265 57.85 22.19 -21.90
CA MET A 265 57.77 23.64 -22.18
C MET A 265 58.51 24.52 -21.15
N ALA A 266 59.20 23.93 -20.15
CA ALA A 266 59.83 24.70 -19.09
C ALA A 266 61.09 25.49 -19.57
N PRO A 267 61.36 26.70 -19.06
CA PRO A 267 62.54 27.47 -19.44
C PRO A 267 63.85 26.71 -19.14
N GLY A 268 64.64 26.44 -20.19
CA GLY A 268 65.89 25.68 -20.08
C GLY A 268 65.72 24.16 -20.12
N ALA A 269 64.53 23.64 -20.42
CA ALA A 269 64.33 22.22 -20.72
C ALA A 269 65.15 21.78 -21.97
N PRO A 270 65.55 20.50 -22.06
CA PRO A 270 66.12 19.94 -23.30
C PRO A 270 65.14 20.07 -24.47
N PRO A 271 65.62 20.20 -25.72
CA PRO A 271 64.74 20.21 -26.89
C PRO A 271 63.96 18.90 -26.98
N PHE A 272 62.64 18.98 -26.86
CA PHE A 272 61.73 17.85 -27.01
C PHE A 272 61.45 17.59 -28.50
N PRO A 273 61.45 16.33 -28.99
CA PRO A 273 61.17 16.06 -30.39
C PRO A 273 59.77 16.53 -30.79
N GLU A 274 59.64 17.17 -31.97
CA GLU A 274 58.35 17.68 -32.45
C GLU A 274 57.32 16.55 -32.64
N GLU A 275 57.77 15.36 -33.06
CA GLU A 275 56.91 14.17 -33.20
C GLU A 275 56.37 13.66 -31.86
N GLU A 276 57.21 13.63 -30.80
CA GLU A 276 56.78 13.23 -29.46
C GLU A 276 55.84 14.26 -28.83
N MET A 277 56.08 15.55 -29.08
CA MET A 277 55.19 16.66 -28.67
C MET A 277 53.82 16.56 -29.35
N ALA A 278 53.78 16.27 -30.65
CA ALA A 278 52.53 16.05 -31.39
C ALA A 278 51.77 14.81 -30.89
N GLY A 279 52.50 13.72 -30.59
CA GLY A 279 51.93 12.52 -29.96
C GLY A 279 51.27 12.83 -28.62
N LEU A 280 51.96 13.53 -27.71
CA LEU A 280 51.40 13.89 -26.40
C LEU A 280 50.17 14.80 -26.50
N GLN A 281 50.13 15.75 -27.44
CA GLN A 281 48.95 16.59 -27.67
C GLN A 281 47.77 15.76 -28.19
N SER A 282 48.02 14.82 -29.10
CA SER A 282 47.02 13.87 -29.59
C SER A 282 46.46 12.99 -28.46
N ASP A 283 47.33 12.46 -27.58
CA ASP A 283 46.93 11.62 -26.44
C ASP A 283 46.04 12.38 -25.45
N VAL A 284 46.35 13.65 -25.15
CA VAL A 284 45.51 14.50 -24.28
C VAL A 284 44.13 14.73 -24.90
N ILE A 285 44.07 15.02 -26.20
CA ILE A 285 42.79 15.22 -26.91
C ILE A 285 41.95 13.93 -26.90
N ALA A 286 42.55 12.80 -27.25
CA ALA A 286 41.89 11.49 -27.23
C ALA A 286 41.35 11.13 -25.84
N GLN A 287 42.07 11.47 -24.77
CA GLN A 287 41.62 11.25 -23.40
C GLN A 287 40.49 12.19 -22.97
N ILE A 288 40.44 13.43 -23.48
CA ILE A 288 39.31 14.35 -23.27
C ILE A 288 38.06 13.82 -23.98
N GLU A 289 38.19 13.28 -25.19
CA GLU A 289 37.08 12.66 -25.92
C GLU A 289 36.58 11.37 -25.25
N GLU A 290 37.49 10.50 -24.78
CA GLU A 290 37.13 9.28 -24.02
C GLU A 290 36.41 9.64 -22.71
N LEU A 291 36.90 10.64 -21.97
CA LEU A 291 36.27 11.13 -20.74
C LEU A 291 34.89 11.74 -21.03
N SER A 292 34.75 12.54 -22.09
CA SER A 292 33.48 13.16 -22.48
C SER A 292 32.44 12.11 -22.87
N THR A 293 32.87 11.06 -23.57
CA THR A 293 32.03 9.90 -23.92
C THR A 293 31.59 9.15 -22.68
N LEU A 294 32.51 8.85 -21.75
CA LEU A 294 32.21 8.11 -20.52
C LEU A 294 31.28 8.89 -19.56
N VAL A 295 31.43 10.22 -19.49
CA VAL A 295 30.50 11.09 -18.74
C VAL A 295 29.12 11.11 -19.40
N GLY A 296 29.03 11.20 -20.74
CA GLY A 296 27.77 11.09 -21.47
C GLY A 296 27.07 9.76 -21.21
N ASP A 297 27.81 8.65 -21.33
CA ASP A 297 27.29 7.31 -21.10
C ASP A 297 26.72 7.13 -19.68
N LEU A 298 27.40 7.68 -18.67
CA LEU A 298 27.00 7.65 -17.27
C LEU A 298 25.76 8.53 -17.00
N VAL A 299 25.71 9.74 -17.56
CA VAL A 299 24.53 10.63 -17.44
C VAL A 299 23.30 9.96 -18.02
N ASP A 300 23.40 9.35 -19.19
CA ASP A 300 22.27 8.67 -19.81
C ASP A 300 21.87 7.39 -19.05
N LEU A 301 22.83 6.62 -18.49
CA LEU A 301 22.53 5.51 -17.58
C LEU A 301 21.73 5.96 -16.34
N THR A 302 22.09 7.11 -15.74
CA THR A 302 21.35 7.65 -14.58
C THR A 302 19.98 8.24 -14.95
N ARG A 303 19.77 8.67 -16.19
CA ARG A 303 18.44 9.07 -16.69
C ARG A 303 17.49 7.89 -16.85
N ASP A 304 17.99 6.76 -17.37
CA ASP A 304 17.20 5.54 -17.55
C ASP A 304 16.66 4.96 -16.23
N ASP A 305 17.44 5.05 -15.14
CA ASP A 305 17.03 4.59 -13.80
C ASP A 305 16.06 5.57 -13.08
N ALA A 306 15.95 6.84 -13.53
CA ALA A 306 15.21 7.90 -12.85
C ALA A 306 13.97 8.44 -13.60
N GLY A 307 13.82 8.12 -14.89
CA GLY A 307 12.80 8.71 -15.76
C GLY A 307 11.52 7.89 -15.95
N VAL A 308 10.38 8.58 -16.08
CA VAL A 308 9.16 7.97 -16.65
C VAL A 308 9.42 7.68 -18.13
N THR A 309 9.75 6.43 -18.44
CA THR A 309 10.00 6.01 -19.82
C THR A 309 8.68 6.06 -20.61
N VAL A 310 8.55 7.00 -21.55
CA VAL A 310 7.40 7.04 -22.46
C VAL A 310 7.51 5.88 -23.43
N HIS A 311 6.50 5.01 -23.45
CA HIS A 311 6.45 3.89 -24.39
C HIS A 311 5.50 4.25 -25.53
N GLU A 312 6.02 4.25 -26.76
CA GLU A 312 5.28 4.57 -27.98
C GLU A 312 5.64 3.59 -29.12
N PRO A 313 4.87 3.53 -30.22
CA PRO A 313 5.26 2.77 -31.40
C PRO A 313 6.43 3.43 -32.11
N VAL A 314 7.59 2.78 -32.12
CA VAL A 314 8.86 3.25 -32.70
C VAL A 314 9.13 2.52 -34.01
N GLU A 315 9.30 3.26 -35.11
CA GLU A 315 9.72 2.70 -36.40
C GLU A 315 11.22 2.44 -36.44
N MET A 316 11.63 1.16 -36.40
CA MET A 316 13.04 0.79 -36.33
C MET A 316 13.83 1.15 -37.59
N ALA A 317 13.17 1.24 -38.75
CA ALA A 317 13.81 1.72 -39.99
C ALA A 317 14.28 3.18 -39.84
N GLU A 318 13.41 4.09 -39.37
CA GLU A 318 13.79 5.49 -39.10
C GLU A 318 14.91 5.60 -38.06
N VAL A 319 14.86 4.76 -37.02
CA VAL A 319 15.89 4.72 -35.97
C VAL A 319 17.24 4.33 -36.56
N VAL A 320 17.29 3.28 -37.39
CA VAL A 320 18.53 2.82 -38.04
C VAL A 320 19.05 3.87 -39.03
N GLU A 321 18.20 4.40 -39.91
CA GLU A 321 18.59 5.41 -40.92
C GLU A 321 19.18 6.66 -40.27
N ARG A 322 18.50 7.25 -39.27
CA ARG A 322 19.00 8.42 -38.52
C ARG A 322 20.30 8.12 -37.78
N SER A 323 20.46 6.90 -37.26
CA SER A 323 21.68 6.50 -36.56
C SER A 323 22.86 6.36 -37.53
N VAL A 324 22.67 5.69 -38.67
CA VAL A 324 23.69 5.56 -39.73
C VAL A 324 24.11 6.92 -40.25
N GLU A 325 23.15 7.82 -40.53
CA GLU A 325 23.45 9.19 -40.98
C GLU A 325 24.27 9.97 -39.93
N ARG A 326 23.99 9.78 -38.63
CA ARG A 326 24.75 10.36 -37.52
C ARG A 326 26.15 9.76 -37.35
N VAL A 327 26.37 8.49 -37.71
CA VAL A 327 27.73 7.91 -37.73
C VAL A 327 28.50 8.39 -38.96
N ARG A 328 27.93 8.32 -40.16
CA ARG A 328 28.55 8.81 -41.41
C ARG A 328 29.02 10.27 -41.34
N ARG A 329 28.29 11.14 -40.64
CA ARG A 329 28.71 12.54 -40.39
C ARG A 329 29.95 12.72 -39.49
N ARG A 330 30.29 11.72 -38.68
CA ARG A 330 31.47 11.71 -37.80
C ARG A 330 32.62 10.85 -38.35
N ARG A 331 32.28 9.83 -39.14
CA ARG A 331 33.20 8.85 -39.73
C ARG A 331 32.98 8.78 -41.23
N ASN A 332 33.53 9.78 -41.92
CA ASN A 332 33.52 9.94 -43.37
C ASN A 332 34.34 8.84 -44.09
N ASP A 333 35.13 8.10 -43.32
CA ASP A 333 36.03 7.01 -43.72
C ASP A 333 35.36 5.62 -43.75
N VAL A 334 34.09 5.52 -43.33
CA VAL A 334 33.36 4.25 -43.19
C VAL A 334 32.10 4.26 -44.06
N ASP A 335 32.06 3.34 -45.02
CA ASP A 335 30.85 3.03 -45.80
C ASP A 335 29.89 2.15 -44.99
N PHE A 336 28.59 2.30 -45.27
CA PHE A 336 27.53 1.49 -44.65
C PHE A 336 26.61 0.92 -45.72
N ASP A 337 26.44 -0.41 -45.70
CA ASP A 337 25.49 -1.16 -46.51
C ASP A 337 24.24 -1.44 -45.66
N VAL A 338 23.12 -0.77 -45.97
CA VAL A 338 21.90 -0.77 -45.15
C VAL A 338 20.73 -1.33 -45.94
N ASP A 339 20.08 -2.36 -45.40
CA ASP A 339 18.84 -2.95 -45.92
C ASP A 339 17.91 -3.26 -44.74
N VAL A 340 16.85 -2.46 -44.60
CA VAL A 340 15.99 -2.47 -43.41
C VAL A 340 14.52 -2.60 -43.78
N ALA A 341 13.88 -3.68 -43.32
CA ALA A 341 12.45 -3.85 -43.45
C ALA A 341 11.69 -3.02 -42.40
N GLY A 342 10.52 -2.50 -42.77
CA GLY A 342 9.66 -1.74 -41.85
C GLY A 342 9.18 -2.59 -40.66
N TRP A 343 9.53 -2.18 -39.45
CA TRP A 343 9.20 -2.89 -38.21
C TRP A 343 8.97 -1.91 -37.05
N GLN A 344 7.82 -2.04 -36.39
CA GLN A 344 7.47 -1.25 -35.21
C GLN A 344 7.73 -2.03 -33.91
N VAL A 345 8.50 -1.43 -33.01
CA VAL A 345 8.69 -1.87 -31.61
C VAL A 345 7.89 -0.93 -30.72
N TYR A 346 7.18 -1.45 -29.71
CA TYR A 346 6.51 -0.58 -28.72
C TYR A 346 7.42 -0.36 -27.52
N GLY A 347 7.90 0.87 -27.30
CA GLY A 347 8.87 1.17 -26.26
C GLY A 347 9.50 2.55 -26.35
N ASP A 348 10.73 2.62 -25.89
CA ASP A 348 11.54 3.82 -25.71
C ASP A 348 12.35 4.13 -26.97
N GLY A 349 11.87 5.09 -27.78
CA GLY A 349 12.54 5.50 -29.01
C GLY A 349 13.92 6.10 -28.79
N ALA A 350 14.16 6.75 -27.65
CA ALA A 350 15.47 7.31 -27.31
C ALA A 350 16.45 6.18 -26.92
N GLY A 351 16.01 5.24 -26.09
CA GLY A 351 16.76 4.05 -25.72
C GLY A 351 17.14 3.19 -26.93
N LEU A 352 16.17 2.89 -27.81
CA LEU A 352 16.40 2.12 -29.04
C LEU A 352 17.38 2.82 -29.98
N SER A 353 17.24 4.14 -30.18
CA SER A 353 18.19 4.95 -30.95
C SER A 353 19.60 4.91 -30.36
N ARG A 354 19.73 5.02 -29.03
CA ARG A 354 21.00 4.91 -28.32
C ARG A 354 21.64 3.52 -28.48
N ALA A 355 20.86 2.43 -28.44
CA ALA A 355 21.38 1.09 -28.66
C ALA A 355 21.89 0.90 -30.09
N VAL A 356 21.12 1.31 -31.10
CA VAL A 356 21.55 1.24 -32.51
C VAL A 356 22.80 2.10 -32.76
N LEU A 357 22.85 3.31 -32.22
CA LEU A 357 24.02 4.20 -32.35
C LEU A 357 25.28 3.57 -31.75
N ASN A 358 25.20 2.95 -30.57
CA ASN A 358 26.31 2.26 -29.92
C ASN A 358 26.84 1.07 -30.74
N LEU A 359 25.95 0.31 -31.38
CA LEU A 359 26.34 -0.79 -32.27
C LEU A 359 27.08 -0.28 -33.50
N LEU A 360 26.55 0.77 -34.15
CA LEU A 360 27.13 1.35 -35.36
C LEU A 360 28.47 2.04 -35.07
N ASP A 361 28.60 2.75 -33.96
CA ASP A 361 29.87 3.36 -33.53
C ASP A 361 30.91 2.28 -33.17
N ASN A 362 30.50 1.16 -32.56
CA ASN A 362 31.41 0.02 -32.34
C ASN A 362 31.83 -0.64 -33.66
N ALA A 363 30.88 -0.93 -34.57
CA ALA A 363 31.18 -1.55 -35.86
C ALA A 363 32.10 -0.67 -36.73
N ALA A 364 31.81 0.64 -36.81
CA ALA A 364 32.63 1.60 -37.53
C ALA A 364 34.04 1.79 -36.93
N LYS A 365 34.20 1.57 -35.60
CA LYS A 365 35.50 1.59 -34.93
C LYS A 365 36.35 0.37 -35.25
N TRP A 366 35.75 -0.81 -35.46
CA TRP A 366 36.47 -2.08 -35.64
C TRP A 366 36.61 -2.52 -37.10
N SER A 367 35.74 -2.07 -38.00
CA SER A 367 35.82 -2.42 -39.43
C SER A 367 37.06 -1.79 -40.09
N PRO A 368 37.83 -2.53 -40.90
CA PRO A 368 38.96 -1.99 -41.65
C PRO A 368 38.49 -1.04 -42.76
N SER A 369 39.34 -0.06 -43.11
CA SER A 369 39.05 0.91 -44.18
C SER A 369 38.74 0.22 -45.51
N GLY A 370 37.65 0.65 -46.16
CA GLY A 370 37.17 0.07 -47.42
C GLY A 370 36.27 -1.17 -47.27
N ALA A 371 36.05 -1.68 -46.05
CA ALA A 371 35.03 -2.70 -45.77
C ALA A 371 33.78 -2.05 -45.19
N ALA A 372 32.68 -2.05 -45.97
CA ALA A 372 31.42 -1.45 -45.57
C ALA A 372 30.80 -2.19 -44.37
N VAL A 373 30.39 -1.44 -43.34
CA VAL A 373 29.63 -1.95 -42.20
C VAL A 373 28.23 -2.33 -42.69
N GLN A 374 27.84 -3.59 -42.51
CA GLN A 374 26.55 -4.09 -42.96
C GLN A 374 25.50 -3.99 -41.85
N VAL A 375 24.33 -3.47 -42.21
CA VAL A 375 23.18 -3.32 -41.33
C VAL A 375 21.96 -3.96 -42.00
N ARG A 376 21.36 -4.95 -41.34
CA ARG A 376 20.19 -5.69 -41.83
C ARG A 376 19.08 -5.71 -40.78
N LEU A 377 17.87 -5.33 -41.15
CA LEU A 377 16.67 -5.52 -40.30
C LEU A 377 15.66 -6.40 -41.03
N GLY A 378 15.47 -7.62 -40.55
CA GLY A 378 14.61 -8.63 -41.18
C GLY A 378 13.61 -9.25 -40.20
N ARG A 379 12.38 -9.49 -40.66
CA ARG A 379 11.37 -10.21 -39.88
C ARG A 379 11.75 -11.70 -39.78
N ILE A 380 11.87 -12.23 -38.57
CA ILE A 380 12.17 -13.66 -38.34
C ILE A 380 10.92 -14.49 -38.04
N ASN A 381 9.88 -13.90 -37.43
CA ASN A 381 8.60 -14.56 -37.17
C ASN A 381 7.45 -13.53 -37.09
N PRO A 382 6.18 -13.90 -36.80
CA PRO A 382 5.07 -12.93 -36.74
C PRO A 382 5.18 -11.84 -35.68
N THR A 383 5.96 -12.04 -34.61
CA THR A 383 6.05 -11.12 -33.46
C THR A 383 7.46 -10.62 -33.20
N HIS A 384 8.46 -11.01 -34.00
CA HIS A 384 9.86 -10.58 -33.84
C HIS A 384 10.54 -10.30 -35.19
N ALA A 385 11.41 -9.29 -35.18
CA ALA A 385 12.43 -9.05 -36.19
C ALA A 385 13.83 -9.15 -35.56
N GLU A 386 14.82 -9.35 -36.40
CA GLU A 386 16.23 -9.32 -36.03
C GLU A 386 16.92 -8.16 -36.74
N LEU A 387 17.56 -7.28 -35.95
CA LEU A 387 18.52 -6.29 -36.43
C LEU A 387 19.93 -6.88 -36.29
N VAL A 388 20.65 -6.98 -37.40
CA VAL A 388 22.05 -7.43 -37.43
C VAL A 388 22.92 -6.24 -37.81
N VAL A 389 23.94 -5.99 -36.99
CA VAL A 389 25.04 -5.06 -37.32
C VAL A 389 26.31 -5.88 -37.38
N SER A 390 26.97 -5.86 -38.54
CA SER A 390 28.18 -6.62 -38.82
C SER A 390 29.37 -5.69 -39.05
N ASP A 391 30.52 -6.06 -38.52
CA ASP A 391 31.84 -5.50 -38.83
C ASP A 391 32.78 -6.55 -39.42
N TRP A 392 33.80 -6.06 -40.12
CA TRP A 392 34.85 -6.85 -40.78
C TRP A 392 36.16 -6.82 -39.98
N GLY A 393 36.08 -6.49 -38.70
CA GLY A 393 37.20 -6.36 -37.77
C GLY A 393 37.75 -7.69 -37.25
N PRO A 394 38.62 -7.67 -36.21
CA PRO A 394 39.28 -8.87 -35.70
C PRO A 394 38.34 -9.92 -35.05
N GLY A 395 37.06 -9.60 -34.86
CA GLY A 395 36.06 -10.45 -34.21
C GLY A 395 36.19 -10.52 -32.69
N ILE A 396 35.24 -11.23 -32.06
CA ILE A 396 35.19 -11.41 -30.59
C ILE A 396 35.35 -12.91 -30.26
N PRO A 397 36.41 -13.30 -29.50
CA PRO A 397 36.63 -14.69 -29.12
C PRO A 397 35.40 -15.30 -28.43
N PRO A 398 35.00 -16.56 -28.72
CA PRO A 398 33.79 -17.17 -28.16
C PRO A 398 33.68 -17.12 -26.63
N GLN A 399 34.82 -17.13 -25.94
CA GLN A 399 34.94 -17.05 -24.47
C GLN A 399 34.59 -15.65 -23.92
N GLU A 400 34.77 -14.61 -24.72
CA GLU A 400 34.53 -13.20 -24.34
C GLU A 400 33.14 -12.71 -24.76
N ARG A 401 32.44 -13.40 -25.68
CA ARG A 401 31.12 -12.97 -26.23
C ARG A 401 30.03 -12.75 -25.17
N ALA A 402 30.09 -13.43 -24.03
CA ALA A 402 29.19 -13.18 -22.91
C ALA A 402 29.63 -11.98 -22.05
N LEU A 403 30.94 -11.75 -21.95
CA LEU A 403 31.57 -10.74 -21.09
C LEU A 403 31.55 -9.34 -21.70
N VAL A 404 31.60 -9.21 -23.04
CA VAL A 404 31.57 -7.91 -23.74
C VAL A 404 30.28 -7.11 -23.54
N PHE A 405 29.23 -7.72 -22.98
CA PHE A 405 28.02 -7.01 -22.57
C PHE A 405 27.98 -6.66 -21.07
N GLU A 406 29.02 -6.98 -20.30
CA GLU A 406 29.16 -6.52 -18.92
C GLU A 406 29.77 -5.11 -18.89
N ARG A 407 29.33 -4.29 -17.93
CA ARG A 407 29.72 -2.88 -17.85
C ARG A 407 31.24 -2.76 -17.67
N PHE A 408 31.85 -1.85 -18.45
CA PHE A 408 33.30 -1.55 -18.44
C PHE A 408 34.21 -2.70 -18.88
N TYR A 409 33.66 -3.83 -19.35
CA TYR A 409 34.49 -4.91 -19.89
C TYR A 409 35.14 -4.49 -21.23
N ARG A 410 36.44 -4.69 -21.34
CA ARG A 410 37.22 -4.47 -22.57
C ARG A 410 38.13 -5.67 -22.82
N SER A 411 38.07 -6.23 -24.03
CA SER A 411 38.98 -7.30 -24.47
C SER A 411 40.45 -6.86 -24.35
N THR A 412 41.35 -7.81 -24.18
CA THR A 412 42.79 -7.55 -24.02
C THR A 412 43.41 -6.86 -25.25
N THR A 413 42.99 -7.26 -26.45
CA THR A 413 43.33 -6.62 -27.73
C THR A 413 42.64 -5.25 -27.91
N ALA A 414 41.50 -5.03 -27.26
CA ALA A 414 40.72 -3.80 -27.36
C ALA A 414 41.15 -2.68 -26.40
N ARG A 415 42.13 -2.92 -25.51
CA ARG A 415 42.64 -1.91 -24.58
C ARG A 415 43.42 -0.77 -25.25
N ALA A 416 43.98 -0.99 -26.44
CA ALA A 416 44.72 0.04 -27.18
C ALA A 416 43.84 1.06 -27.93
N MET A 417 42.53 0.81 -28.08
CA MET A 417 41.62 1.63 -28.90
C MET A 417 40.57 2.36 -28.03
N PRO A 418 40.45 3.70 -28.07
CA PRO A 418 39.64 4.50 -27.12
C PRO A 418 38.20 4.02 -26.93
N GLY A 419 37.69 3.89 -25.70
CA GLY A 419 36.29 3.58 -25.42
C GLY A 419 35.95 3.10 -24.01
N SER A 420 34.76 3.48 -23.53
CA SER A 420 34.29 3.29 -22.14
C SER A 420 34.02 1.85 -21.71
N GLY A 421 33.84 0.90 -22.64
CA GLY A 421 33.30 -0.43 -22.33
C GLY A 421 31.83 -0.41 -21.84
N LEU A 422 31.13 0.72 -21.95
CA LEU A 422 29.72 0.83 -21.59
C LEU A 422 28.77 0.57 -22.77
N GLY A 423 29.18 0.87 -24.01
CA GLY A 423 28.30 0.85 -25.18
C GLY A 423 27.51 -0.45 -25.37
N LEU A 424 28.17 -1.61 -25.34
CA LEU A 424 27.50 -2.91 -25.47
C LEU A 424 26.66 -3.28 -24.23
N ALA A 425 27.06 -2.85 -23.03
CA ALA A 425 26.24 -3.03 -21.83
C ALA A 425 24.94 -2.20 -21.88
N ILE A 426 25.00 -0.99 -22.46
CA ILE A 426 23.82 -0.16 -22.75
C ILE A 426 22.92 -0.87 -23.77
N VAL A 427 23.48 -1.43 -24.86
CA VAL A 427 22.71 -2.23 -25.83
C VAL A 427 21.98 -3.39 -25.13
N LYS A 428 22.68 -4.16 -24.28
CA LYS A 428 22.07 -5.25 -23.51
C LYS A 428 20.95 -4.77 -22.59
N GLN A 429 21.15 -3.67 -21.86
CA GLN A 429 20.14 -3.09 -20.99
C GLN A 429 18.89 -2.65 -21.77
N VAL A 430 19.07 -1.93 -22.89
CA VAL A 430 17.95 -1.48 -23.74
C VAL A 430 17.20 -2.67 -24.33
N VAL A 431 17.89 -3.62 -24.97
CA VAL A 431 17.24 -4.75 -25.65
C VAL A 431 16.44 -5.60 -24.66
N LEU A 432 16.98 -5.89 -23.48
CA LEU A 432 16.28 -6.64 -22.45
C LEU A 432 15.10 -5.85 -21.85
N LYS A 433 15.20 -4.52 -21.67
CA LYS A 433 14.09 -3.64 -21.25
C LYS A 433 12.91 -3.69 -22.23
N HIS A 434 13.19 -3.92 -23.52
CA HIS A 434 12.18 -4.09 -24.58
C HIS A 434 11.70 -5.54 -24.75
N GLY A 435 12.10 -6.48 -23.89
CA GLY A 435 11.74 -7.90 -24.02
C GLY A 435 12.42 -8.64 -25.18
N GLY A 436 13.50 -8.06 -25.73
CA GLY A 436 14.31 -8.65 -26.79
C GLY A 436 15.41 -9.60 -26.29
N ALA A 437 16.18 -10.13 -27.23
CA ALA A 437 17.35 -10.97 -26.98
C ALA A 437 18.51 -10.56 -27.90
N LEU A 438 19.72 -11.04 -27.58
CA LEU A 438 20.95 -10.64 -28.26
C LEU A 438 21.96 -11.80 -28.35
N ARG A 439 22.68 -11.88 -29.48
CA ARG A 439 23.71 -12.89 -29.76
C ARG A 439 24.87 -12.28 -30.56
N ILE A 440 26.05 -12.88 -30.46
CA ILE A 440 27.26 -12.51 -31.22
C ILE A 440 27.75 -13.72 -32.01
N GLU A 441 27.93 -13.52 -33.31
CA GLU A 441 28.51 -14.47 -34.26
C GLU A 441 29.68 -13.86 -35.02
N ASP A 442 30.43 -14.69 -35.72
CA ASP A 442 31.49 -14.23 -36.63
C ASP A 442 30.84 -13.83 -37.96
N THR A 443 31.20 -12.68 -38.52
CA THR A 443 30.68 -12.22 -39.83
C THR A 443 31.06 -13.18 -40.95
N VAL A 444 32.27 -13.75 -40.88
CA VAL A 444 32.76 -14.82 -41.76
C VAL A 444 33.26 -15.95 -40.87
N PRO A 445 32.46 -17.00 -40.63
CA PRO A 445 32.88 -18.15 -39.83
C PRO A 445 34.15 -18.81 -40.38
N GLY A 446 35.22 -18.81 -39.58
CA GLY A 446 36.55 -19.30 -39.97
C GLY A 446 37.39 -18.34 -40.84
N GLY A 447 36.93 -17.11 -41.05
CA GLY A 447 37.69 -16.06 -41.73
C GLY A 447 38.87 -15.53 -40.92
N THR A 448 39.84 -14.93 -41.61
CA THR A 448 40.97 -14.23 -41.00
C THR A 448 41.14 -12.85 -41.64
N PRO A 449 40.64 -11.76 -41.03
CA PRO A 449 39.90 -11.73 -39.76
C PRO A 449 38.46 -12.27 -39.88
N PRO A 450 37.85 -12.74 -38.77
CA PRO A 450 36.50 -13.33 -38.78
C PRO A 450 35.35 -12.30 -38.78
N GLY A 451 35.60 -11.04 -38.38
CA GLY A 451 34.55 -10.03 -38.19
C GLY A 451 33.63 -10.30 -36.98
N THR A 452 32.82 -9.32 -36.61
CA THR A 452 31.79 -9.47 -35.56
C THR A 452 30.41 -9.18 -36.13
N SER A 453 29.45 -10.08 -35.93
CA SER A 453 28.02 -9.84 -36.20
C SER A 453 27.24 -9.85 -34.90
N ILE A 454 26.63 -8.71 -34.55
CA ILE A 454 25.80 -8.56 -33.35
C ILE A 454 24.34 -8.53 -33.79
N HIS A 455 23.56 -9.49 -33.29
CA HIS A 455 22.16 -9.65 -33.66
C HIS A 455 21.26 -9.30 -32.47
N LEU A 456 20.23 -8.50 -32.74
CA LEU A 456 19.24 -8.02 -31.77
C LEU A 456 17.87 -8.51 -32.20
N VAL A 457 17.30 -9.44 -31.45
CA VAL A 457 15.93 -9.91 -31.64
C VAL A 457 15.00 -8.96 -30.88
N LEU A 458 14.10 -8.27 -31.57
CA LEU A 458 13.20 -7.27 -31.01
C LEU A 458 11.73 -7.68 -31.23
N PRO A 459 10.90 -7.75 -30.16
CA PRO A 459 9.47 -8.00 -30.31
C PRO A 459 8.77 -6.79 -30.92
N GLY A 460 7.71 -7.04 -31.70
CA GLY A 460 7.02 -5.97 -32.42
C GLY A 460 6.06 -6.48 -33.49
N ARG A 461 5.82 -5.64 -34.50
CA ARG A 461 4.97 -5.94 -35.64
C ARG A 461 5.54 -5.34 -36.94
N PRO A 462 5.21 -5.89 -38.13
CA PRO A 462 5.54 -5.22 -39.39
C PRO A 462 5.00 -3.80 -39.42
N SER A 463 5.79 -2.85 -39.94
CA SER A 463 5.26 -1.53 -40.27
C SER A 463 4.24 -1.63 -41.39
N GLY A 464 3.22 -0.77 -41.35
CA GLY A 464 2.22 -0.66 -42.42
C GLY A 464 2.74 0.02 -43.69
N MET A 465 4.00 0.48 -43.72
CA MET A 465 4.55 1.30 -44.80
C MET A 465 5.77 0.62 -45.44
N THR A 466 5.60 0.13 -46.67
CA THR A 466 6.63 -0.58 -47.43
C THR A 466 7.57 0.42 -48.14
N ALA A 467 8.62 0.88 -47.44
CA ALA A 467 9.66 1.70 -48.04
C ALA A 467 10.75 0.81 -48.70
N THR A 468 10.57 0.43 -49.96
CA THR A 468 11.66 -0.15 -50.77
C THR A 468 12.30 0.93 -51.63
N HIS A 469 13.46 1.44 -51.22
CA HIS A 469 14.26 2.35 -52.05
C HIS A 469 15.49 1.60 -52.58
N ARG A 470 15.47 1.29 -53.89
CA ARG A 470 16.56 0.60 -54.59
C ARG A 470 17.27 1.62 -55.48
N PRO A 471 18.59 1.85 -55.35
CA PRO A 471 19.29 2.78 -56.23
C PRO A 471 19.34 2.19 -57.65
N THR A 472 18.82 2.92 -58.64
CA THR A 472 18.85 2.53 -60.05
C THR A 472 20.23 2.73 -60.66
N GLY A 473 20.79 1.66 -61.27
CA GLY A 473 22.00 1.73 -62.07
C GLY A 473 22.16 0.52 -63.00
N LEU A 474 22.19 0.81 -64.32
CA LEU A 474 22.54 -0.04 -65.47
C LEU A 474 21.55 -1.11 -66.00
N ASP A 475 21.36 -1.02 -67.32
CA ASP A 475 20.66 -1.93 -68.23
C ASP A 475 21.27 -3.34 -68.30
N VAL A 476 20.41 -4.35 -68.54
CA VAL A 476 20.68 -5.37 -69.58
C VAL A 476 19.38 -5.75 -70.31
N ALA A 477 19.43 -5.60 -71.64
CA ALA A 477 18.62 -6.16 -72.72
C ALA A 477 17.37 -7.03 -72.42
N ALA A 478 16.26 -6.67 -73.06
CA ALA A 478 15.14 -7.58 -73.29
C ALA A 478 15.52 -8.67 -74.30
N VAL A 479 15.36 -9.95 -73.91
CA VAL A 479 15.34 -11.09 -74.83
C VAL A 479 13.89 -11.53 -74.99
N THR A 480 13.28 -11.13 -76.11
CA THR A 480 12.07 -11.77 -76.61
C THR A 480 12.42 -13.18 -77.10
N THR A 481 11.86 -14.20 -76.45
CA THR A 481 11.72 -15.53 -77.06
C THR A 481 10.25 -15.88 -77.14
N GLU A 482 9.77 -15.99 -78.38
CA GLU A 482 8.58 -16.75 -78.69
C GLU A 482 8.76 -18.20 -78.21
N ASN A 483 7.69 -18.83 -77.75
CA ASN A 483 7.56 -20.27 -77.96
C ASN A 483 6.08 -20.65 -78.06
N GLY A 484 5.70 -21.18 -79.21
CA GLY A 484 4.34 -21.60 -79.51
C GLY A 484 4.10 -23.08 -79.23
N ALA A 485 2.88 -23.36 -78.76
CA ALA A 485 2.04 -24.53 -79.10
C ALA A 485 2.64 -25.95 -79.24
N ALA A 486 2.24 -26.82 -78.30
CA ALA A 486 1.67 -28.15 -78.56
C ALA A 486 0.72 -28.49 -77.37
N GLN A 487 -0.58 -28.71 -77.57
CA GLN A 487 -1.27 -30.03 -77.62
C GLN A 487 -1.02 -30.92 -76.37
N THR A 488 -1.98 -31.56 -75.69
CA THR A 488 -3.47 -31.75 -75.77
C THR A 488 -3.92 -32.32 -74.39
N GLY A 489 -5.18 -32.29 -73.94
CA GLY A 489 -6.45 -31.79 -74.51
C GLY A 489 -7.62 -32.72 -74.13
N GLU A 490 -8.66 -32.23 -73.43
CA GLU A 490 -9.78 -33.03 -72.88
C GLU A 490 -11.17 -32.42 -73.17
N GLU A 491 -12.10 -33.34 -73.38
CA GLU A 491 -13.52 -33.27 -73.78
C GLU A 491 -14.43 -32.29 -73.01
N VAL A 492 -15.31 -31.57 -73.73
CA VAL A 492 -16.76 -31.85 -73.94
C VAL A 492 -17.36 -30.85 -74.92
#